data_AF-A0A932L1A1-F1
#
_entry.id   AF-A0A932L1A1-F1
#
_cell.length_a   1.000
_cell.length_b   1.000
_cell.length_c   1.000
_cell.angle_alpha   90.00
_cell.angle_beta   90.00
_cell.angle_gamma   90.00
#
_symmetry.space_group_name_H-M   'P 1'
#
loop_
_entity.id
_entity.type
_entity.pdbx_description
1 polymer ?
#
loop_
_entity_poly.entity_id
_entity_poly.type
_entity_poly.pdbx_seq_one_letter_code
_entity_poly.pdbx_strand_id
1 'polypeptide(L)'
;MRRLAALLLLLLLPACYQVEGETVPTSASVKVDGFRDGLYRRPDGVDVRITWNAAEKQYDVLAKDSPVGKAKAARLASGLFLVQYSDAARLTLMASLKGNDMVLMVADKAAEPRLLKAHGLGLKPGPINALTGPTQAVTNFFKDLAVSGEFVEGGRLEYLGN
;
A
#
# COMPACT_ATOMS: atom_id res chain seq x y z
N MET A 1 -5.51 22.74 19.75
CA MET A 1 -4.81 22.78 18.43
C MET A 1 -4.08 21.46 18.14
N ARG A 2 -4.76 20.30 18.21
CA ARG A 2 -4.18 18.97 17.93
C ARG A 2 -4.61 18.36 16.58
N ARG A 3 -5.52 19.02 15.85
CA ARG A 3 -6.09 18.53 14.58
C ARG A 3 -5.29 18.93 13.33
N LEU A 4 -4.42 19.93 13.44
CA LEU A 4 -3.59 20.41 12.31
C LEU A 4 -2.32 19.57 12.10
N ALA A 5 -1.77 18.94 13.15
CA ALA A 5 -0.63 18.04 13.02
C ALA A 5 -0.99 16.73 12.29
N ALA A 6 -2.23 16.24 12.45
CA ALA A 6 -2.73 15.07 11.70
C ALA A 6 -2.91 15.35 10.20
N LEU A 7 -3.15 16.61 9.81
CA LEU A 7 -3.31 17.01 8.41
C LEU A 7 -1.98 17.00 7.64
N LEU A 8 -0.87 17.27 8.31
CA LEU A 8 0.48 17.26 7.71
C LEU A 8 1.08 15.85 7.63
N LEU A 9 0.69 14.91 8.51
CA LEU A 9 1.09 13.50 8.41
C LEU A 9 0.45 12.75 7.23
N LEU A 10 -0.68 13.24 6.69
CA LEU A 10 -1.36 12.64 5.54
C LEU A 10 -0.70 12.97 4.19
N LEU A 11 0.23 13.94 4.15
CA LEU A 11 0.92 14.38 2.93
C LEU A 11 2.00 13.40 2.42
N LEU A 12 2.21 12.26 3.09
CA LEU A 12 3.40 11.42 2.91
C LEU A 12 3.14 10.02 2.31
N LEU A 13 1.95 9.75 1.76
CA LEU A 13 1.70 8.49 1.07
C LEU A 13 1.22 8.69 -0.37
N PRO A 14 1.99 9.39 -1.24
CA PRO A 14 1.67 9.43 -2.67
C PRO A 14 1.62 8.04 -3.30
N ALA A 15 2.24 7.03 -2.67
CA ALA A 15 2.20 5.64 -3.11
C ALA A 15 0.86 4.92 -2.83
N CYS A 16 -0.05 5.52 -2.05
CA CYS A 16 -1.31 4.89 -1.66
C CYS A 16 -2.51 5.50 -2.39
N TYR A 17 -3.47 4.64 -2.73
CA TYR A 17 -4.78 5.05 -3.22
C TYR A 17 -5.87 4.55 -2.29
N GLN A 18 -6.82 5.42 -1.94
CA GLN A 18 -8.05 5.01 -1.30
C GLN A 18 -8.96 4.31 -2.32
N VAL A 19 -9.56 3.19 -1.94
CA VAL A 19 -10.43 2.39 -2.81
C VAL A 19 -11.70 1.98 -2.06
N GLU A 20 -12.78 1.69 -2.77
CA GLU A 20 -14.04 1.27 -2.15
C GLU A 20 -14.09 -0.25 -1.88
N GLY A 21 -13.42 -1.07 -2.71
CA GLY A 21 -13.51 -2.52 -2.68
C GLY A 21 -12.26 -3.26 -2.19
N GLU A 22 -12.36 -4.59 -2.09
CA GLU A 22 -11.24 -5.49 -1.77
C GLU A 22 -10.38 -5.74 -3.01
N THR A 23 -9.21 -5.11 -3.09
CA THR A 23 -8.26 -5.27 -4.21
C THR A 23 -7.37 -6.50 -4.03
N VAL A 24 -7.22 -6.99 -2.80
CA VAL A 24 -6.50 -8.22 -2.48
C VAL A 24 -7.42 -9.17 -1.72
N PRO A 25 -8.05 -10.15 -2.40
CA PRO A 25 -8.91 -11.12 -1.72
C PRO A 25 -8.08 -12.03 -0.81
N THR A 26 -8.68 -12.50 0.29
CA THR A 26 -8.01 -13.41 1.26
C THR A 26 -7.41 -14.66 0.59
N SER A 27 -8.03 -15.17 -0.47
CA SER A 27 -7.54 -16.33 -1.24
C SER A 27 -6.24 -16.06 -2.00
N ALA A 28 -5.98 -14.80 -2.37
CA ALA A 28 -4.76 -14.38 -3.06
C ALA A 28 -3.69 -13.83 -2.11
N SER A 29 -4.04 -13.63 -0.83
CA SER A 29 -3.12 -13.07 0.17
C SER A 29 -2.02 -14.07 0.54
N VAL A 30 -0.78 -13.61 0.53
CA VAL A 30 0.42 -14.41 0.78
C VAL A 30 1.35 -13.74 1.79
N LYS A 31 2.11 -14.56 2.51
CA LYS A 31 3.31 -14.07 3.19
C LYS A 31 4.33 -13.68 2.12
N VAL A 32 4.71 -12.42 2.10
CA VAL A 32 5.79 -11.89 1.26
C VAL A 32 7.09 -12.55 1.68
N ASP A 33 7.68 -13.30 0.75
CA ASP A 33 8.95 -13.98 0.97
C ASP A 33 10.08 -12.96 1.20
N GLY A 34 10.91 -13.18 2.22
CA GLY A 34 11.95 -12.23 2.64
C GLY A 34 11.49 -11.07 3.52
N PHE A 35 10.17 -10.80 3.64
CA PHE A 35 9.66 -9.78 4.57
C PHE A 35 9.66 -10.32 6.01
N ARG A 36 10.24 -9.55 6.93
CA ARG A 36 10.44 -9.98 8.31
C ARG A 36 9.26 -9.54 9.18
N ASP A 37 8.88 -10.39 10.11
CA ASP A 37 8.01 -9.97 11.21
C ASP A 37 8.86 -9.14 12.18
N GLY A 38 8.41 -7.96 12.60
CA GLY A 38 9.18 -7.06 13.48
C GLY A 38 8.71 -5.61 13.49
N LEU A 39 9.57 -4.71 13.95
CA LEU A 39 9.32 -3.27 14.04
C LEU A 39 9.78 -2.56 12.76
N TYR A 40 8.92 -1.72 12.22
CA TYR A 40 9.14 -0.92 11.02
C TYR A 40 8.87 0.55 11.28
N ARG A 41 9.65 1.44 10.65
CA ARG A 41 9.35 2.88 10.60
C ARG A 41 8.65 3.22 9.30
N ARG A 42 7.49 3.87 9.40
CA ARG A 42 6.76 4.42 8.25
C ARG A 42 7.42 5.69 7.72
N PRO A 43 7.11 6.11 6.47
CA PRO A 43 7.60 7.37 5.91
C PRO A 43 7.23 8.61 6.73
N ASP A 44 6.13 8.54 7.49
CA ASP A 44 5.67 9.60 8.37
C ASP A 44 6.32 9.59 9.76
N GLY A 45 7.32 8.74 9.97
CA GLY A 45 8.08 8.63 11.22
C GLY A 45 7.39 7.79 12.31
N VAL A 46 6.20 7.23 12.04
CA VAL A 46 5.49 6.38 13.00
C VAL A 46 6.07 4.97 12.98
N ASP A 47 6.35 4.43 14.15
CA ASP A 47 6.78 3.05 14.32
C ASP A 47 5.59 2.10 14.42
N VAL A 48 5.64 1.02 13.64
CA VAL A 48 4.61 -0.02 13.58
C VAL A 48 5.24 -1.39 13.69
N ARG A 49 4.66 -2.25 14.53
CA ARG A 49 5.00 -3.68 14.55
C ARG A 49 4.15 -4.41 13.52
N ILE A 50 4.79 -5.13 12.61
CA ILE A 50 4.14 -5.87 11.54
C ILE A 50 4.42 -7.36 11.75
N THR A 51 3.37 -8.17 11.82
CA THR A 51 3.49 -9.63 12.00
C THR A 51 2.53 -10.39 11.09
N TRP A 52 3.02 -11.44 10.44
CA TRP A 52 2.18 -12.33 9.65
C TRP A 52 1.26 -13.20 10.51
N ASN A 53 -0.04 -13.09 10.28
CA ASN A 53 -1.06 -13.94 10.84
C ASN A 53 -1.47 -15.02 9.82
N ALA A 54 -0.92 -16.23 10.02
CA ALA A 54 -1.15 -17.35 9.10
C ALA A 54 -2.60 -17.84 9.08
N ALA A 55 -3.32 -17.73 10.20
CA ALA A 55 -4.71 -18.17 10.31
C ALA A 55 -5.65 -17.27 9.50
N GLU A 56 -5.42 -15.96 9.56
CA GLU A 56 -6.23 -14.96 8.85
C GLU A 56 -5.70 -14.64 7.44
N LYS A 57 -4.54 -15.21 7.05
CA LYS A 57 -3.82 -14.91 5.81
C LYS A 57 -3.62 -13.40 5.59
N GLN A 58 -3.17 -12.69 6.62
CA GLN A 58 -2.92 -11.25 6.55
C GLN A 58 -1.84 -10.84 7.55
N TYR A 59 -1.34 -9.63 7.41
CA TYR A 59 -0.44 -9.01 8.37
C TYR A 59 -1.22 -8.19 9.38
N ASP A 60 -0.87 -8.36 10.65
CA ASP A 60 -1.26 -7.48 11.73
C ASP A 60 -0.29 -6.30 11.77
N VAL A 61 -0.82 -5.07 11.75
CA VAL A 61 -0.06 -3.83 11.79
C VAL A 61 -0.46 -3.07 13.05
N LEU A 62 0.45 -3.06 14.03
CA LEU A 62 0.20 -2.47 15.34
C LEU A 62 1.04 -1.20 15.52
N ALA A 63 0.39 -0.05 15.54
CA ALA A 63 0.99 1.20 16.01
C ALA A 63 0.76 1.36 17.52
N LYS A 64 1.63 2.12 18.19
CA LYS A 64 1.45 2.46 19.61
C LYS A 64 0.11 3.17 19.81
N ASP A 65 -0.67 2.70 20.79
CA ASP A 65 -1.97 3.27 21.19
C ASP A 65 -3.05 3.34 20.08
N SER A 66 -2.96 2.48 19.07
CA SER A 66 -3.94 2.42 17.96
C SER A 66 -4.58 1.03 17.82
N PRO A 67 -5.79 0.91 17.27
CA PRO A 67 -6.35 -0.38 16.86
C PRO A 67 -5.41 -1.12 15.91
N VAL A 68 -5.47 -2.45 15.92
CA VAL A 68 -4.71 -3.29 14.99
C VAL A 68 -5.22 -3.07 13.57
N GLY A 69 -4.39 -2.48 12.70
CA GLY A 69 -4.63 -2.44 11.28
C GLY A 69 -4.32 -3.79 10.63
N LYS A 70 -4.94 -4.09 9.50
CA LYS A 70 -4.73 -5.36 8.77
C LYS A 70 -4.23 -5.08 7.37
N ALA A 71 -3.21 -5.80 6.90
CA ALA A 71 -2.73 -5.69 5.53
C ALA A 71 -2.73 -7.05 4.82
N LYS A 72 -3.19 -7.09 3.57
CA LYS A 72 -3.08 -8.26 2.69
C LYS A 72 -2.10 -7.94 1.56
N ALA A 73 -1.39 -8.96 1.09
CA ALA A 73 -0.44 -8.81 -0.01
C ALA A 73 -0.65 -9.91 -1.06
N ALA A 74 -0.75 -9.55 -2.33
CA ALA A 74 -0.77 -10.48 -3.45
C ALA A 74 0.38 -10.19 -4.41
N ARG A 75 0.92 -11.23 -5.04
CA ARG A 75 1.97 -11.06 -6.06
C ARG A 75 1.36 -10.40 -7.31
N LEU A 76 1.99 -9.34 -7.80
CA LEU A 76 1.69 -8.71 -9.09
C LEU A 76 2.64 -9.22 -10.18
N ALA A 77 3.93 -9.15 -9.89
CA ALA A 77 5.02 -9.57 -10.76
C ALA A 77 6.21 -10.06 -9.90
N SER A 78 7.30 -10.49 -10.53
CA SER A 78 8.50 -10.92 -9.79
C SER A 78 9.01 -9.77 -8.90
N GLY A 79 9.04 -9.99 -7.59
CA GLY A 79 9.49 -8.99 -6.60
C GLY A 79 8.51 -7.83 -6.34
N LEU A 80 7.35 -7.80 -6.98
CA LEU A 80 6.34 -6.75 -6.84
C LEU A 80 5.03 -7.30 -6.28
N PHE A 81 4.47 -6.59 -5.31
CA PHE A 81 3.28 -6.98 -4.57
C PHE A 81 2.22 -5.87 -4.60
N LEU A 82 0.96 -6.27 -4.76
CA LEU A 82 -0.19 -5.43 -4.46
C LEU A 82 -0.47 -5.58 -2.97
N VAL A 83 -0.47 -4.47 -2.24
CA VAL A 83 -0.75 -4.46 -0.80
C VAL A 83 -2.05 -3.69 -0.58
N GLN A 84 -2.99 -4.31 0.12
CA GLN A 84 -4.18 -3.65 0.61
C GLN A 84 -4.13 -3.55 2.13
N TYR A 85 -4.08 -2.32 2.64
CA TYR A 85 -4.23 -2.03 4.06
C TYR A 85 -5.68 -1.67 4.35
N SER A 86 -6.26 -2.35 5.35
CA SER A 86 -7.64 -2.20 5.79
C SER A 86 -7.65 -1.70 7.23
N ASP A 87 -7.89 -0.40 7.39
CA ASP A 87 -8.25 0.22 8.67
C ASP A 87 -9.59 0.97 8.53
N ALA A 88 -9.70 2.21 9.04
CA ALA A 88 -10.81 3.11 8.77
C ALA A 88 -10.96 3.46 7.27
N ALA A 89 -9.87 3.42 6.50
CA ALA A 89 -9.85 3.57 5.05
C ALA A 89 -9.21 2.32 4.41
N ARG A 90 -9.77 1.88 3.27
CA ARG A 90 -9.12 0.85 2.45
C ARG A 90 -8.11 1.52 1.55
N LEU A 91 -6.84 1.24 1.80
CA LEU A 91 -5.72 1.77 1.02
C LEU A 91 -5.11 0.65 0.19
N THR A 92 -4.83 0.93 -1.08
CA THR A 92 -4.13 0.02 -1.99
C THR A 92 -2.88 0.68 -2.53
N LEU A 93 -1.78 -0.06 -2.53
CA LEU A 93 -0.47 0.39 -3.02
C LEU A 93 0.30 -0.77 -3.66
N MET A 94 1.30 -0.43 -4.46
CA MET A 94 2.28 -1.40 -4.95
C MET A 94 3.56 -1.30 -4.11
N ALA A 95 4.19 -2.44 -3.81
CA ALA A 95 5.40 -2.47 -3.02
C ALA A 95 6.41 -3.51 -3.53
N SER A 96 7.68 -3.31 -3.20
CA SER A 96 8.77 -4.23 -3.45
C SER A 96 9.67 -4.35 -2.22
N LEU A 97 10.39 -5.47 -2.10
CA LEU A 97 11.42 -5.61 -1.08
C LEU A 97 12.77 -5.12 -1.58
N LYS A 98 13.47 -4.37 -0.72
CA LYS A 98 14.85 -3.93 -0.97
C LYS A 98 15.68 -4.14 0.29
N GLY A 99 16.44 -5.23 0.31
CA GLY A 99 17.09 -5.68 1.54
C GLY A 99 16.05 -6.10 2.58
N ASN A 100 16.08 -5.48 3.76
CA ASN A 100 15.07 -5.72 4.81
C ASN A 100 13.89 -4.73 4.75
N ASP A 101 13.96 -3.70 3.91
CA ASP A 101 12.96 -2.65 3.81
C ASP A 101 11.86 -3.03 2.80
N MET A 102 10.67 -2.50 3.01
CA MET A 102 9.61 -2.51 2.01
C MET A 102 9.52 -1.13 1.35
N VAL A 103 9.77 -1.08 0.05
CA VAL A 103 9.70 0.13 -0.76
C VAL A 103 8.30 0.25 -1.35
N LEU A 104 7.65 1.39 -1.13
CA LEU A 104 6.33 1.72 -1.65
C LEU A 104 6.51 2.39 -3.01
N MET A 105 5.85 1.85 -4.02
CA MET A 105 5.98 2.31 -5.41
C MET A 105 4.78 3.18 -5.76
N VAL A 106 5.05 4.31 -6.42
CA VAL A 106 4.04 5.20 -6.98
C VAL A 106 4.17 5.23 -8.49
N ALA A 107 3.06 5.33 -9.21
CA ALA A 107 3.09 5.52 -10.65
C ALA A 107 3.81 6.81 -11.02
N ASP A 108 4.59 6.78 -12.10
CA ASP A 108 5.17 8.00 -12.65
C ASP A 108 4.06 8.99 -13.02
N LYS A 109 4.29 10.28 -12.75
CA LYS A 109 3.29 11.34 -12.97
C LYS A 109 2.77 11.40 -14.42
N ALA A 110 3.59 10.98 -15.39
CA ALA A 110 3.20 10.90 -16.79
C ALA A 110 2.39 9.62 -17.12
N ALA A 111 2.65 8.53 -16.41
CA ALA A 111 2.01 7.24 -16.62
C ALA A 111 0.66 7.12 -15.90
N GLU A 112 0.55 7.66 -14.67
CA GLU A 112 -0.66 7.59 -13.84
C GLU A 112 -1.93 8.00 -14.61
N PRO A 113 -2.07 9.23 -15.14
CA PRO A 113 -3.32 9.64 -15.80
C PRO A 113 -3.62 8.80 -17.05
N ARG A 114 -2.58 8.35 -17.77
CA ARG A 114 -2.74 7.52 -18.98
C ARG A 114 -3.26 6.13 -18.63
N LEU A 115 -2.66 5.48 -17.62
CA LEU A 115 -3.06 4.14 -17.17
C LEU A 115 -4.43 4.16 -16.49
N LEU A 116 -4.72 5.16 -15.65
CA LEU A 116 -6.05 5.33 -15.05
C LEU A 116 -7.14 5.47 -16.12
N LYS A 117 -6.90 6.29 -17.15
CA LYS A 117 -7.82 6.44 -18.28
C LYS A 117 -8.01 5.12 -19.05
N ALA A 118 -6.94 4.34 -19.26
CA ALA A 118 -6.99 3.06 -19.96
C ALA A 118 -7.90 2.03 -19.26
N HIS A 119 -8.04 2.11 -17.94
CA HIS A 119 -8.91 1.23 -17.15
C HIS A 119 -10.27 1.86 -16.79
N GLY A 120 -10.58 3.07 -17.28
CA GLY A 120 -11.81 3.78 -16.94
C GLY A 120 -11.90 4.17 -15.46
N LEU A 121 -10.75 4.35 -14.79
CA LEU A 121 -10.67 4.80 -13.40
C LEU A 121 -10.70 6.32 -13.34
N GLY A 122 -11.46 6.84 -12.38
CA GLY A 122 -11.38 8.23 -11.96
C GLY A 122 -10.37 8.40 -10.82
N LEU A 123 -9.74 9.57 -10.77
CA LEU A 123 -8.89 10.00 -9.66
C LEU A 123 -9.58 11.17 -8.95
N LYS A 124 -9.97 10.97 -7.70
CA LYS A 124 -10.50 12.02 -6.85
C LYS A 124 -9.39 12.51 -5.91
N PRO A 125 -8.93 13.77 -6.06
CA PRO A 125 -7.92 14.32 -5.17
C PRO A 125 -8.42 14.42 -3.72
N GLY A 126 -7.52 14.18 -2.77
CA GLY A 126 -7.79 14.25 -1.34
C GLY A 126 -6.50 14.13 -0.53
N PRO A 127 -6.59 14.02 0.81
CA PRO A 127 -5.42 13.74 1.64
C PRO A 127 -4.69 12.46 1.21
N ILE A 128 -5.46 11.47 0.76
CA ILE A 128 -5.01 10.34 -0.05
C ILE A 128 -5.89 10.35 -1.29
N ASN A 129 -5.28 10.22 -2.47
CA ASN A 129 -6.04 10.17 -3.71
C ASN A 129 -6.94 8.93 -3.73
N ALA A 130 -8.21 9.11 -4.09
CA ALA A 130 -9.15 8.01 -4.20
C ALA A 130 -9.30 7.57 -5.66
N LEU A 131 -9.19 6.26 -5.90
CA LEU A 131 -9.52 5.65 -7.19
C LEU A 131 -11.00 5.28 -7.19
N THR A 132 -11.74 5.90 -8.10
CA THR A 132 -13.17 5.64 -8.28
C THR A 132 -13.38 4.76 -9.50
N GLY A 133 -14.05 3.62 -9.32
CA GLY A 133 -14.35 2.67 -10.39
C GLY A 133 -14.38 1.23 -9.88
N PRO A 134 -14.57 0.24 -10.77
CA PRO A 134 -14.63 -1.16 -10.40
C PRO A 134 -13.31 -1.64 -9.76
N THR A 135 -13.40 -2.43 -8.68
CA THR A 135 -12.23 -2.99 -7.98
C THR A 135 -11.29 -3.79 -8.89
N GLN A 136 -11.85 -4.50 -9.88
CA GLN A 136 -11.06 -5.22 -10.87
C GLN A 136 -10.23 -4.28 -11.75
N ALA A 137 -10.77 -3.10 -12.10
CA ALA A 137 -10.06 -2.10 -12.86
C ALA A 137 -8.87 -1.53 -12.07
N VAL A 138 -9.03 -1.30 -10.75
CA VAL A 138 -7.92 -0.92 -9.86
C VAL A 138 -6.83 -1.99 -9.85
N THR A 139 -7.20 -3.25 -9.71
CA THR A 139 -6.24 -4.36 -9.72
C THR A 139 -5.49 -4.45 -11.06
N ASN A 140 -6.19 -4.24 -12.18
CA ASN A 140 -5.59 -4.25 -13.51
C ASN A 140 -4.66 -3.05 -13.73
N PHE A 141 -5.02 -1.87 -13.22
CA PHE A 141 -4.13 -0.70 -13.22
C PHE A 141 -2.77 -1.00 -12.58
N PHE A 142 -2.75 -1.64 -11.41
CA PHE A 142 -1.49 -2.00 -10.75
C PHE A 142 -0.73 -3.11 -11.48
N LYS A 143 -1.41 -4.03 -12.15
CA LYS A 143 -0.76 -5.05 -12.99
C LYS A 143 -0.08 -4.40 -14.20
N ASP A 144 -0.77 -3.52 -14.90
CA ASP A 144 -0.21 -2.84 -16.08
C ASP A 144 0.94 -1.90 -15.68
N LEU A 145 0.82 -1.23 -14.52
CA LEU A 145 1.91 -0.46 -13.94
C LEU A 145 3.14 -1.33 -13.62
N ALA A 146 2.93 -2.50 -13.01
CA ALA A 146 4.01 -3.43 -12.70
C ALA A 146 4.71 -3.97 -13.97
N VAL A 147 3.93 -4.21 -15.04
CA VAL A 147 4.45 -4.68 -16.34
C VAL A 147 5.19 -3.57 -17.09
N SER A 148 4.69 -2.34 -17.05
CA SER A 148 5.30 -1.23 -17.80
C SER A 148 6.60 -0.72 -17.16
N GLY A 149 6.78 -0.90 -15.85
CA GLY A 149 7.95 -0.40 -15.14
C GLY A 149 7.89 1.12 -14.87
N GLU A 150 6.78 1.79 -15.19
CA GLU A 150 6.63 3.25 -15.10
C GLU A 150 6.25 3.70 -13.69
N PHE A 151 7.09 3.35 -12.72
CA PHE A 151 6.90 3.66 -11.32
C PHE A 151 8.22 4.03 -10.64
N VAL A 152 8.11 4.83 -9.57
CA VAL A 152 9.24 5.27 -8.76
C VAL A 152 9.00 4.99 -7.28
N GLU A 153 10.06 5.05 -6.48
CA GLU A 153 9.96 4.98 -5.02
C GLU A 153 9.18 6.21 -4.51
N GLY A 154 8.00 5.97 -3.93
CA GLY A 154 7.15 6.99 -3.32
C GLY A 154 7.24 7.03 -1.80
N GLY A 155 7.87 6.04 -1.19
CA GLY A 155 8.09 5.95 0.25
C GLY A 155 8.70 4.60 0.64
N ARG A 156 9.00 4.43 1.93
CA ARG A 156 9.63 3.23 2.46
C ARG A 156 9.15 2.90 3.87
N LEU A 157 8.95 1.61 4.14
CA LEU A 157 8.89 1.05 5.49
C LEU A 157 10.27 0.50 5.84
N GLU A 158 10.98 1.19 6.72
CA GLU A 158 12.35 0.84 7.14
C GLU A 158 12.31 -0.19 8.25
N TYR A 159 13.07 -1.28 8.13
CA TYR A 159 13.12 -2.30 9.18
C TYR A 159 14.05 -1.88 10.33
N LEU A 160 13.52 -1.88 11.55
CA LEU A 160 14.24 -1.46 12.75
C LEU A 160 14.75 -2.62 13.60
N GLY A 161 14.27 -3.85 13.35
CA GLY A 161 14.60 -5.03 14.16
C GLY A 161 13.37 -5.66 14.81
N ASN A 162 13.61 -6.66 15.67
CA ASN A 162 12.57 -7.40 16.41
C ASN A 162 12.51 -7.00 17.87
#